data_AF-A0A2T2S5I2-F1
#
_entry.id   AF-A0A2T2S5I2-F1
#
_cell.length_a   1.000
_cell.length_b   1.000
_cell.length_c   1.000
_cell.angle_alpha   90.00
_cell.angle_beta   90.00
_cell.angle_gamma   90.00
#
_symmetry.space_group_name_H-M   'P 1'
#
loop_
_entity.id
_entity.type
_entity.pdbx_description
1 polymer ?
#
loop_
_entity_poly.entity_id
_entity_poly.type
_entity_poly.pdbx_seq_one_letter_code
_entity_poly.pdbx_strand_id
1 'polypeptide(L)'
;MNEPASTVNITFQSPARTNLSRASSRHSRDLKGVPTSTARKMARDFTTYKHEPSTIDGKRLYKYQPLGGRETSKSEVSVALDFGEIVALEVERKALPRKVS
;
A
#
# COMPACT_ATOMS: atom_id res chain seq x y z
N MET A 1 4.96 -7.65 -21.82
CA MET A 1 5.57 -6.45 -21.23
C MET A 1 5.85 -6.73 -19.76
N ASN A 2 7.07 -6.52 -19.27
CA ASN A 2 7.39 -6.66 -17.84
C ASN A 2 7.02 -5.36 -17.13
N GLU A 3 5.97 -5.39 -16.32
CA GLU A 3 5.58 -4.26 -15.47
C GLU A 3 6.68 -3.96 -14.44
N PRO A 4 7.01 -2.68 -14.16
CA PRO A 4 7.95 -2.34 -13.11
C PRO A 4 7.38 -2.57 -11.71
N ALA A 5 8.28 -2.87 -10.77
CA ALA A 5 7.99 -2.91 -9.35
C ALA A 5 7.96 -1.51 -8.73
N SER A 6 7.06 -1.31 -7.77
CA SER A 6 6.95 -0.13 -6.93
C SER A 6 6.98 -0.52 -5.45
N THR A 7 7.21 0.48 -4.59
CA THR A 7 7.00 0.37 -3.15
C THR A 7 5.77 1.19 -2.78
N VAL A 8 4.86 0.62 -1.98
CA VAL A 8 3.74 1.36 -1.40
C VAL A 8 4.04 1.61 0.08
N ASN A 9 4.14 2.88 0.46
CA ASN A 9 4.34 3.29 1.85
C ASN A 9 2.97 3.62 2.46
N ILE A 10 2.60 2.92 3.53
CA ILE A 10 1.31 3.08 4.18
C ILE A 10 1.56 3.62 5.59
N THR A 11 0.97 4.76 5.90
CA THR A 11 0.94 5.29 7.26
C THR A 11 -0.47 5.13 7.81
N PHE A 12 -0.59 4.50 8.97
CA PHE A 12 -1.86 4.25 9.65
C PHE A 12 -1.82 4.77 11.10
N GLN A 13 -2.98 5.18 11.58
CA GLN A 13 -3.17 5.64 12.94
C GLN A 13 -4.02 4.60 13.66
N SER A 14 -3.46 4.01 14.72
CA SER A 14 -4.20 3.04 15.52
C SER A 14 -5.38 3.73 16.23
N PRO A 15 -6.56 3.08 16.33
CA PRO A 15 -7.67 3.63 17.10
C PRO A 15 -7.24 3.88 18.55
N ALA A 16 -7.64 5.02 19.11
CA ALA A 16 -7.50 5.25 20.54
C ALA A 16 -8.29 4.16 21.27
N ARG A 17 -7.61 3.26 21.98
CA ARG A 17 -8.31 2.24 22.78
C ARG A 17 -9.11 2.97 23.85
N THR A 18 -10.38 2.61 24.00
CA THR A 18 -11.33 3.25 24.93
C THR A 18 -10.89 3.20 26.40
N ASN A 19 -9.88 2.39 26.72
CA ASN A 19 -9.25 2.32 28.02
C ASN A 19 -7.76 2.63 27.90
N LEU A 20 -7.31 3.59 28.71
CA LEU A 20 -5.95 4.07 28.91
C LEU A 20 -5.51 5.17 27.94
N SER A 21 -5.26 6.35 28.53
CA SER A 21 -4.35 7.47 28.25
C SER A 21 -3.21 7.30 27.22
N ARG A 22 -3.39 6.52 26.15
CA ARG A 22 -2.41 6.31 25.09
C ARG A 22 -2.85 7.16 23.92
N ALA A 23 -2.12 8.25 23.70
CA ALA A 23 -2.24 9.04 22.49
C ALA A 23 -2.22 8.12 21.26
N SER A 24 -3.01 8.43 20.25
CA SER A 24 -3.03 7.71 18.99
C SER A 24 -1.61 7.57 18.44
N SER A 25 -1.15 6.34 18.21
CA SER A 25 0.19 6.08 17.68
C SER A 25 0.13 5.96 16.15
N ARG A 26 1.02 6.70 15.48
CA ARG A 26 1.19 6.62 14.03
C ARG A 26 2.23 5.53 13.72
N HIS A 27 1.89 4.66 12.78
CA HIS A 27 2.72 3.55 12.32
C HIS A 27 2.88 3.62 10.81
N SER A 28 4.02 3.15 10.29
CA SER A 28 4.27 3.04 8.86
C SER A 28 4.63 1.60 8.47
N ARG A 29 4.28 1.22 7.24
CA ARG A 29 4.63 -0.08 6.63
C ARG A 29 4.90 0.07 5.14
N ASP A 30 5.97 -0.58 4.69
CA ASP A 30 6.33 -0.61 3.27
C ASP A 30 5.91 -1.94 2.64
N LEU A 31 5.18 -1.87 1.54
CA LEU A 31 4.90 -3.00 0.66
C LEU A 31 5.87 -2.92 -0.52
N LYS A 32 6.90 -3.77 -0.51
CA LYS A 32 7.92 -3.82 -1.56
C LYS A 32 7.50 -4.77 -2.68
N GLY A 33 7.92 -4.47 -3.90
CA GLY A 33 7.71 -5.35 -5.06
C GLY A 33 6.27 -5.35 -5.58
N VAL A 34 5.48 -4.32 -5.27
CA VAL A 34 4.10 -4.22 -5.75
C VAL A 34 4.12 -3.89 -7.24
N PRO A 35 3.40 -4.62 -8.11
CA PRO A 35 3.23 -4.21 -9.50
C PRO A 35 2.70 -2.77 -9.57
N THR A 36 3.25 -1.96 -10.46
CA THR A 36 2.94 -0.52 -10.52
C THR A 36 1.45 -0.24 -10.73
N SER A 37 0.75 -1.09 -11.47
CA SER A 37 -0.69 -1.10 -11.70
C SER A 37 -1.46 -1.29 -10.40
N THR A 38 -1.08 -2.29 -9.61
CA THR A 38 -1.63 -2.56 -8.29
C THR A 38 -1.36 -1.41 -7.32
N ALA A 39 -0.13 -0.90 -7.30
CA ALA A 39 0.25 0.24 -6.44
C ALA A 39 -0.57 1.50 -6.78
N ARG A 40 -0.72 1.82 -8.06
CA ARG A 40 -1.58 2.92 -8.53
C ARG A 40 -3.04 2.70 -8.20
N LYS A 41 -3.52 1.46 -8.30
CA LYS A 41 -4.90 1.10 -7.93
C LYS A 41 -5.12 1.35 -6.44
N MET A 42 -4.21 0.90 -5.57
CA MET A 42 -4.28 1.16 -4.13
C MET A 42 -4.35 2.66 -3.81
N ALA A 43 -3.50 3.46 -4.45
CA ALA A 43 -3.51 4.91 -4.27
C ALA A 43 -4.80 5.56 -4.76
N ARG A 44 -5.27 5.19 -5.96
CA ARG A 44 -6.53 5.70 -6.51
C ARG A 44 -7.71 5.36 -5.60
N ASP A 45 -7.81 4.11 -5.17
CA ASP A 45 -8.88 3.62 -4.31
C ASP A 45 -8.88 4.38 -2.96
N PHE A 46 -7.70 4.63 -2.38
CA PHE A 46 -7.56 5.44 -1.16
C PHE A 46 -7.97 6.91 -1.39
N THR A 47 -7.53 7.53 -2.48
CA THR A 47 -7.93 8.89 -2.86
C THR A 47 -9.45 8.99 -3.04
N THR A 48 -10.06 8.02 -3.75
CA THR A 48 -11.51 7.95 -3.91
C THR A 48 -12.20 7.83 -2.56
N TYR A 49 -11.73 6.97 -1.66
CA TYR A 49 -12.30 6.86 -0.31
C TYR A 49 -12.22 8.18 0.49
N LYS A 50 -11.12 8.93 0.36
CA LYS A 50 -10.95 10.21 1.07
C LYS A 50 -11.87 11.32 0.57
N HIS A 51 -12.21 11.34 -0.72
CA HIS A 51 -13.04 12.38 -1.31
C HIS A 51 -14.52 11.98 -1.42
N GLU A 52 -14.79 10.71 -1.68
CA GLU A 52 -16.12 10.17 -1.98
C GLU A 52 -16.33 8.81 -1.26
N PRO A 53 -16.33 8.79 0.09
CA PRO A 53 -16.34 7.54 0.86
C PRO A 53 -17.58 6.66 0.63
N SER A 54 -18.68 7.20 0.11
CA SER A 54 -19.89 6.44 -0.24
C SER A 54 -19.75 5.62 -1.53
N THR A 55 -18.73 5.88 -2.34
CA THR A 55 -18.55 5.24 -3.67
C THR A 55 -17.67 4.00 -3.63
N ILE A 56 -16.99 3.75 -2.53
CA ILE A 56 -16.03 2.65 -2.38
C ILE A 56 -16.04 2.10 -0.95
N ASP A 57 -15.94 0.78 -0.82
CA ASP A 57 -15.78 0.16 0.49
C ASP A 57 -14.47 0.63 1.15
N GLY A 58 -14.56 1.03 2.41
CA GLY A 58 -13.41 1.41 3.23
C GLY A 58 -12.44 0.26 3.47
N LYS A 59 -12.88 -0.99 3.30
CA LYS A 59 -12.03 -2.18 3.42
C LYS A 59 -11.81 -2.81 2.05
N ARG A 60 -10.56 -2.89 1.59
CA ARG A 60 -10.23 -3.51 0.29
C ARG A 60 -9.13 -4.55 0.41
N LEU A 61 -9.32 -5.67 -0.29
CA LEU A 61 -8.33 -6.72 -0.46
C LEU A 61 -7.66 -6.60 -1.83
N TYR A 62 -6.33 -6.56 -1.84
CA TYR A 62 -5.51 -6.57 -3.05
C TYR A 62 -4.73 -7.87 -3.12
N LYS A 63 -4.67 -8.45 -4.32
CA LYS A 63 -3.87 -9.64 -4.62
C LYS A 63 -2.89 -9.30 -5.71
N TYR A 64 -1.62 -9.67 -5.53
CA TYR A 64 -0.59 -9.46 -6.55
C TYR A 64 0.57 -10.43 -6.40
N GLN A 65 1.30 -10.65 -7.49
CA GLN A 65 2.58 -11.35 -7.46
C GLN A 65 3.72 -10.33 -7.26
N PRO A 66 4.58 -10.50 -6.24
CA PRO A 66 5.69 -9.58 -6.00
C PRO A 66 6.72 -9.60 -7.13
N LEU A 67 7.24 -8.42 -7.49
CA LEU A 67 8.27 -8.23 -8.51
C LEU A 67 9.60 -7.78 -7.86
N GLY A 68 10.72 -8.37 -8.28
CA GLY A 68 12.07 -7.85 -7.98
C GLY A 68 12.65 -8.11 -6.58
N GLY A 69 12.19 -9.15 -5.86
CA GLY A 69 12.77 -9.59 -4.58
C GLY A 69 13.94 -10.57 -4.75
N ARG A 70 14.95 -10.51 -3.86
CA ARG A 70 16.11 -11.42 -3.83
C ARG A 70 15.76 -12.83 -3.29
N GLU A 71 14.56 -13.01 -2.72
CA GLU A 71 14.10 -14.26 -2.12
C GLU A 71 12.68 -14.66 -2.61
N THR A 72 12.66 -15.57 -3.58
CA THR A 72 12.00 -16.89 -3.53
C THR A 72 10.53 -17.09 -3.13
N SER A 73 9.67 -16.07 -3.08
CA SER A 73 8.22 -16.33 -3.11
C SER A 73 7.56 -15.71 -4.34
N LYS A 74 7.44 -16.52 -5.41
CA LYS A 74 6.48 -16.29 -6.51
C LYS A 74 5.02 -16.43 -6.04
N SER A 75 4.81 -16.70 -4.76
CA SER A 75 3.49 -16.88 -4.17
C SER A 75 2.70 -15.57 -4.23
N GLU A 76 1.42 -15.69 -4.56
CA GLU A 76 0.47 -14.58 -4.51
C GLU A 76 0.47 -13.94 -3.11
N VAL A 77 0.63 -12.62 -3.06
CA VAL A 77 0.51 -11.83 -1.85
C VAL A 77 -0.88 -11.24 -1.77
N SER A 78 -1.54 -11.40 -0.63
CA SER A 78 -2.83 -10.79 -0.31
C SER A 78 -2.64 -9.71 0.76
N VAL A 79 -3.11 -8.49 0.49
CA VAL A 79 -3.04 -7.34 1.40
C VAL A 79 -4.43 -6.76 1.59
N ALA A 80 -4.93 -6.79 2.82
CA ALA A 80 -6.13 -6.08 3.22
C ALA A 80 -5.77 -4.68 3.73
N LEU A 81 -6.40 -3.64 3.18
CA LEU A 81 -6.28 -2.26 3.63
C LEU A 81 -7.61 -1.80 4.21
N ASP A 82 -7.56 -1.27 5.43
CA ASP A 82 -8.65 -0.50 6.03
C ASP A 82 -8.34 1.00 5.85
N PHE A 83 -9.03 1.62 4.89
CA PHE A 83 -8.86 3.03 4.58
C PHE A 83 -9.33 3.97 5.69
N GLY A 84 -10.14 3.48 6.64
CA GLY A 84 -10.52 4.23 7.83
C GLY A 84 -9.32 4.45 8.77
N GLU A 85 -8.38 3.51 8.82
CA GLU A 85 -7.19 3.59 9.67
C GLU A 85 -5.98 4.23 8.97
N ILE A 86 -6.01 4.30 7.63
CA ILE A 86 -4.92 4.86 6.83
C ILE A 86 -5.00 6.39 6.79
N VAL A 87 -3.90 7.02 7.21
CA VAL A 87 -3.74 8.49 7.18
C VAL A 87 -2.98 8.95 5.93
N ALA A 88 -2.08 8.13 5.40
CA ALA A 88 -1.37 8.40 4.16
C ALA A 88 -1.01 7.11 3.41
N LEU A 89 -1.07 7.15 2.08
CA LEU A 89 -0.64 6.07 1.19
C LEU A 89 0.10 6.68 0.01
N GLU A 90 1.38 6.33 -0.12
CA GLU A 90 2.29 6.88 -1.13
C GLU A 90 2.86 5.77 -2.00
N VAL A 91 3.11 6.07 -3.27
CA VAL A 91 3.67 5.11 -4.24
C VAL A 91 5.02 5.61 -4.73
N GLU A 92 6.08 4.95 -4.29
CA GLU A 92 7.43 5.17 -4.80
C GLU A 92 7.70 4.22 -5.97
N ARG A 93 8.08 4.78 -7.12
CA ARG A 93 8.58 3.96 -8.23
C ARG A 93 10.07 3.72 -7.99
N LYS A 94 10.49 2.46 -7.92
CA LYS A 94 11.91 2.17 -8.10
C LYS A 94 12.25 2.44 -9.57
N ALA A 95 13.05 3.48 -9.81
CA ALA A 95 13.73 3.62 -11.08
C ALA A 95 14.60 2.35 -11.25
N LEU A 96 14.40 1.62 -12.36
CA LEU A 96 15.40 0.64 -12.79
C LEU A 96 16.75 1.37 -12.86
N PRO A 97 17.86 0.77 -12.38
CA PRO A 97 19.16 1.37 -12.60
C PRO A 97 19.33 1.55 -14.11
N ARG A 98 19.52 2.81 -14.54
CA ARG A 98 19.91 3.09 -15.92
C ARG A 98 21.20 2.32 -16.16
N LYS A 99 21.15 1.28 -17.01
CA LYS A 99 22.36 0.73 -17.61
C LYS A 99 22.97 1.89 -18.40
N VAL A 100 24.07 2.44 -17.88
CA VAL A 100 24.97 3.28 -18.67
C VAL A 100 25.68 2.32 -19.61
N SER A 101 25.37 2.42 -20.90
CA SER A 101 26.10 1.75 -21.98
C SER A 101 27.33 2.56 -22.35
#